data_AF-A0A382T996-F1
#
_entry.id   AF-A0A382T996-F1
#
_cell.length_a   1.000
_cell.length_b   1.000
_cell.length_c   1.000
_cell.angle_alpha   90.00
_cell.angle_beta   90.00
_cell.angle_gamma   90.00
#
_symmetry.space_group_name_H-M   'P 1'
#
loop_
_entity.id
_entity.type
_entity.pdbx_description
1 polymer ?
#
loop_
_entity_poly.entity_id
_entity_poly.type
_entity_poly.pdbx_seq_one_letter_code
_entity_poly.pdbx_strand_id
1 'polypeptide(L)'
;VSLDATTQSKNRDRFLFDLAPGWALGYDNNQWIVMSCRNLRTQCGWKAVSFIGLKKSTLLRVLREKGVEQYPEAQASLDLTPDTFLKWRDQYLTPPS
;
A
#
# COMPACT_ATOMS: atom_id res chain seq x y z
N VAL A 1 -25.13 0.20 12.98
CA VAL A 1 -23.76 0.52 13.43
C VAL A 1 -23.09 1.24 12.29
N SER A 2 -22.91 2.55 12.45
CA SER A 2 -22.44 3.44 11.39
C SER A 2 -20.92 3.27 11.23
N LEU A 3 -20.48 2.89 10.03
CA LEU A 3 -19.06 2.79 9.66
C LEU A 3 -18.52 4.22 9.43
N ASP A 4 -18.53 5.02 10.49
CA ASP A 4 -18.19 6.43 10.45
C ASP A 4 -16.67 6.61 10.36
N ALA A 5 -16.25 7.35 9.33
CA ALA A 5 -15.17 8.35 9.21
C ALA A 5 -13.79 8.14 9.91
N THR A 6 -13.73 7.45 11.03
CA THR A 6 -12.52 7.10 11.80
C THR A 6 -11.57 6.21 11.01
N THR A 7 -12.09 5.38 10.09
CA THR A 7 -11.26 4.58 9.18
C THR A 7 -10.56 5.45 8.11
N GLN A 8 -11.04 6.67 7.87
CA GLN A 8 -10.46 7.56 6.86
C GLN A 8 -9.29 8.39 7.43
N SER A 9 -9.30 8.73 8.73
CA SER A 9 -8.25 9.57 9.36
C SER A 9 -7.03 8.82 9.92
N LYS A 10 -7.07 7.49 10.09
CA LYS A 10 -5.91 6.68 10.55
C LYS A 10 -4.98 6.17 9.44
N ASN A 11 -5.21 6.56 8.18
CA ASN A 11 -4.38 6.13 7.04
C ASN A 11 -3.26 7.11 6.68
N ARG A 12 -3.13 8.24 7.39
CA ARG A 12 -2.05 9.21 7.10
C ARG A 12 -0.66 8.74 7.52
N ASP A 13 -0.54 7.81 8.47
CA ASP A 13 0.77 7.39 9.00
C ASP A 13 1.43 6.22 8.26
N ARG A 14 0.88 5.75 7.13
CA ARG A 14 1.32 4.48 6.52
C ARG A 14 1.42 4.47 5.01
N PHE A 15 1.73 5.62 4.44
CA PHE A 15 2.17 5.72 3.06
C PHE A 15 3.63 5.23 2.96
N LEU A 16 3.94 4.32 2.02
CA LEU A 16 5.32 3.92 1.74
C LEU A 16 5.90 4.73 0.59
N PHE A 17 5.32 4.58 -0.60
CA PHE A 17 5.75 5.28 -1.82
C PHE A 17 4.65 5.29 -2.88
N ASP A 18 4.74 6.23 -3.81
CA ASP A 18 3.88 6.29 -4.99
C ASP A 18 4.22 5.13 -5.94
N LEU A 19 3.18 4.45 -6.42
CA LEU A 19 3.33 3.38 -7.40
C LEU A 19 3.24 3.92 -8.82
N ALA A 20 2.26 4.78 -9.07
CA ALA A 20 1.90 5.34 -10.39
C ALA A 20 1.00 6.57 -10.18
N PRO A 21 0.64 7.34 -11.24
CA PRO A 21 -0.32 8.43 -11.10
C PRO A 21 -1.63 7.96 -10.46
N GLY A 22 -1.94 8.47 -9.27
CA GLY A 22 -3.15 8.10 -8.52
C GLY A 22 -3.10 6.73 -7.85
N TRP A 23 -1.93 6.09 -7.74
CA TRP A 23 -1.72 4.83 -7.03
C TRP A 23 -0.55 4.92 -6.07
N ALA A 24 -0.71 4.35 -4.89
CA ALA A 24 0.32 4.31 -3.87
C ALA A 24 0.33 2.97 -3.14
N LEU A 25 1.48 2.62 -2.61
CA LEU A 25 1.62 1.52 -1.67
C LEU A 25 1.66 2.11 -0.26
N GLY A 26 0.82 1.57 0.61
CA GLY A 26 0.86 1.80 2.05
C GLY A 26 0.98 0.49 2.81
N TYR A 27 0.85 0.56 4.12
CA TYR A 27 0.87 -0.62 4.98
C TYR A 27 -0.01 -0.46 6.23
N ASP A 28 -0.21 -1.54 6.96
CA ASP A 28 -0.59 -1.53 8.36
C ASP A 28 0.29 -2.52 9.15
N ASN A 29 -0.02 -2.79 10.42
CA ASN A 29 0.79 -3.71 11.23
C ASN A 29 0.77 -5.16 10.71
N ASN A 30 -0.15 -5.48 9.78
CA ASN A 30 -0.48 -6.82 9.35
C ASN A 30 -0.33 -7.03 7.84
N GLN A 31 -0.38 -5.99 7.01
CA GLN A 31 -0.37 -6.12 5.56
C GLN A 31 0.10 -4.88 4.79
N TRP A 32 0.53 -5.10 3.54
CA TRP A 32 0.63 -4.03 2.55
C TRP A 32 -0.77 -3.64 2.07
N ILE A 33 -0.95 -2.36 1.75
CA ILE A 33 -2.21 -1.78 1.31
C ILE A 33 -1.99 -1.09 -0.03
N VAL A 34 -2.65 -1.58 -1.08
CA VAL A 34 -2.69 -0.84 -2.36
C VAL A 34 -3.73 0.26 -2.23
N MET A 35 -3.34 1.50 -2.44
CA MET A 35 -4.18 2.68 -2.32
C MET A 35 -4.39 3.32 -3.70
N SER A 36 -5.59 3.84 -3.94
CA SER A 36 -5.90 4.68 -5.10
C SER A 36 -6.35 6.06 -4.65
N CYS A 37 -5.84 7.09 -5.32
CA CYS A 37 -6.33 8.45 -5.16
C CYS A 37 -7.56 8.60 -6.03
N ARG A 38 -8.69 8.93 -5.41
CA ARG A 38 -9.92 9.23 -6.13
C ARG A 38 -10.25 10.71 -5.95
N ASN A 39 -10.41 11.39 -7.08
CA ASN A 39 -10.97 12.73 -7.14
C ASN A 39 -12.48 12.61 -7.43
N LEU A 40 -13.27 12.54 -6.37
CA LEU A 40 -14.71 12.74 -6.48
C LEU A 40 -15.01 14.24 -6.34
N ARG A 41 -16.10 14.69 -6.97
CA ARG A 41 -16.53 16.11 -7.03
C ARG A 41 -16.57 16.82 -5.67
N THR A 42 -16.70 16.07 -4.58
CA THR A 42 -16.75 16.57 -3.19
C THR A 42 -15.65 16.03 -2.28
N GLN A 43 -14.83 15.07 -2.73
CA GLN A 43 -13.78 14.45 -1.91
C GLN A 43 -12.59 14.02 -2.77
N CYS A 44 -11.42 14.59 -2.48
CA CYS A 44 -10.13 14.07 -2.92
C CYS A 44 -9.51 13.28 -1.78
N GLY A 45 -9.16 12.02 -2.00
CA GLY A 45 -8.46 11.26 -0.98
C GLY A 45 -7.98 9.89 -1.43
N TRP A 46 -6.96 9.42 -0.73
CA TRP A 46 -6.46 8.06 -0.83
C TRP A 46 -7.46 7.08 -0.21
N LYS A 47 -7.77 6.01 -0.94
CA LYS A 47 -8.63 4.92 -0.49
C LYS A 47 -7.87 3.61 -0.64
N ALA A 48 -7.88 2.79 0.40
CA ALA A 48 -7.42 1.41 0.34
C ALA A 48 -8.29 0.61 -0.64
N VAL A 49 -7.65 -0.11 -1.55
CA VAL A 49 -8.31 -0.91 -2.61
C VAL A 49 -8.04 -2.40 -2.43
N SER A 50 -6.86 -2.77 -1.94
CA SER A 50 -6.48 -4.16 -1.69
C SER A 50 -5.57 -4.27 -0.47
N PHE A 51 -5.68 -5.37 0.27
CA PHE A 51 -4.92 -5.68 1.47
C PHE A 51 -4.14 -6.99 1.27
N ILE A 52 -2.83 -6.99 1.46
CA ILE A 52 -1.94 -8.11 1.14
C ILE A 52 -1.01 -8.41 2.32
N GLY A 53 -1.38 -9.41 3.13
CA GLY A 53 -0.65 -9.77 4.36
C GLY A 53 0.37 -10.91 4.22
N LEU A 54 0.49 -11.52 3.04
CA LEU A 54 1.24 -12.78 2.89
C LEU A 54 2.50 -12.65 2.02
N LYS A 55 2.33 -12.62 0.70
CA LYS A 55 3.42 -12.74 -0.27
C LYS A 55 3.50 -11.53 -1.20
N LYS A 56 4.73 -11.11 -1.53
CA LYS A 56 5.00 -10.08 -2.53
C LYS A 56 4.46 -10.48 -3.91
N SER A 57 4.48 -11.77 -4.26
CA SER A 57 3.87 -12.24 -5.51
C SER A 57 2.38 -11.96 -5.60
N THR A 58 1.65 -12.00 -4.47
CA THR A 58 0.24 -11.59 -4.41
C THR A 58 0.09 -10.08 -4.62
N LEU A 59 0.96 -9.26 -4.03
CA LEU A 59 0.99 -7.82 -4.27
C LEU A 59 1.21 -7.51 -5.76
N LEU A 60 2.24 -8.08 -6.37
CA LEU A 60 2.56 -7.87 -7.79
C LEU A 60 1.41 -8.32 -8.71
N ARG A 61 0.78 -9.45 -8.39
CA ARG A 61 -0.41 -9.92 -9.11
C ARG A 61 -1.55 -8.92 -9.02
N VAL A 62 -1.84 -8.39 -7.82
CA VAL A 62 -2.89 -7.39 -7.62
C VAL A 62 -2.58 -6.11 -8.41
N LEU A 63 -1.34 -5.63 -8.41
CA LEU A 63 -0.94 -4.45 -9.18
C LEU A 63 -1.20 -4.65 -10.68
N ARG A 64 -0.83 -5.83 -11.21
CA ARG A 64 -1.11 -6.20 -12.60
C ARG A 64 -2.61 -6.29 -12.89
N GLU A 65 -3.38 -6.93 -12.03
CA GLU A 65 -4.85 -7.05 -12.18
C GLU A 65 -5.57 -5.69 -12.12
N LYS A 66 -4.99 -4.72 -11.40
CA LYS A 66 -5.49 -3.34 -11.33
C LYS A 66 -4.97 -2.43 -12.46
N GLY A 67 -4.11 -2.93 -13.34
CA GLY A 67 -3.53 -2.15 -14.44
C GLY A 67 -2.59 -1.05 -13.97
N VAL A 68 -1.90 -1.23 -12.84
CA VAL A 68 -0.96 -0.24 -12.31
C VAL A 68 0.35 -0.34 -13.06
N GLU A 69 0.58 0.61 -13.98
CA GLU A 69 1.86 0.83 -14.64
C GLU A 69 2.80 1.58 -13.70
N GLN A 70 3.71 0.84 -13.08
CA GLN A 70 4.55 1.36 -12.02
C GLN A 70 5.63 2.30 -12.55
N TYR A 71 5.95 3.34 -11.79
CA TYR A 71 7.16 4.13 -12.02
C TYR A 71 8.41 3.23 -11.91
N PRO A 72 9.49 3.52 -12.65
CA PRO A 72 10.75 2.77 -12.52
C PRO A 72 11.27 2.71 -11.08
N GLU A 73 11.15 3.81 -10.33
CA GLU A 73 11.57 3.91 -8.93
C GLU A 73 10.69 3.05 -8.00
N ALA A 74 9.39 2.97 -8.31
CA ALA A 74 8.45 2.12 -7.58
C ALA A 74 8.74 0.64 -7.83
N GLN A 75 9.05 0.27 -9.08
CA GLN A 75 9.47 -1.09 -9.43
C GLN A 75 10.77 -1.46 -8.70
N ALA A 76 11.77 -0.58 -8.70
CA ALA A 76 13.02 -0.82 -7.97
C ALA A 76 12.78 -1.02 -6.46
N SER A 77 11.88 -0.23 -5.86
CA SER A 77 11.49 -0.37 -4.45
C SER A 77 10.78 -1.70 -4.18
N LEU A 78 9.89 -2.11 -5.10
CA LEU A 78 9.24 -3.41 -5.03
C LEU A 78 10.25 -4.54 -5.18
N ASP A 79 11.23 -4.44 -6.06
CA ASP A 79 12.25 -5.47 -6.28
C ASP A 79 13.10 -5.72 -5.03
N LEU A 80 13.42 -4.66 -4.27
CA LEU A 80 14.12 -4.74 -2.98
C LEU A 80 13.24 -5.27 -1.83
N THR A 81 11.91 -5.24 -1.99
CA THR A 81 10.98 -5.70 -0.96
C THR A 81 11.07 -7.23 -0.77
N PRO A 82 11.16 -7.72 0.49
CA PRO A 82 11.17 -9.16 0.78
C PRO A 82 9.94 -9.91 0.26
N ASP A 83 10.11 -11.22 0.04
CA ASP A 83 9.04 -12.08 -0.50
C ASP A 83 7.78 -12.15 0.36
N THR A 84 7.88 -11.83 1.66
CA THR A 84 6.77 -11.91 2.61
C THR A 84 6.62 -10.64 3.41
N PHE A 85 5.38 -10.26 3.72
CA PHE A 85 5.10 -9.09 4.54
C PHE A 85 5.77 -9.17 5.93
N LEU A 86 5.78 -10.35 6.57
CA LEU A 86 6.41 -10.50 7.89
C LEU A 86 7.90 -10.15 7.87
N LYS A 87 8.67 -10.68 6.90
CA LYS A 87 10.08 -10.31 6.73
C LYS A 87 10.27 -8.81 6.49
N TRP A 88 9.44 -8.22 5.64
CA TRP A 88 9.46 -6.78 5.40
C TRP A 88 9.19 -6.01 6.70
N ARG A 89 8.14 -6.37 7.43
CA ARG A 89 7.77 -5.74 8.70
C ARG A 89 8.90 -5.84 9.71
N ASP A 90 9.52 -7.01 9.85
CA ASP A 90 10.58 -7.24 10.83
C ASP A 90 11.83 -6.42 10.50
N GLN A 91 12.15 -6.21 9.21
CA GLN A 91 13.26 -5.35 8.76
C GLN A 91 13.01 -3.86 8.96
N TYR A 92 11.77 -3.40 8.75
CA TYR A 92 11.46 -1.96 8.71
C TYR A 92 10.84 -1.42 10.01
N LEU A 93 10.23 -2.26 10.83
CA LEU A 93 9.57 -1.85 12.08
C LEU A 93 10.32 -2.29 13.34
N THR A 94 11.32 -3.17 13.22
CA THR A 94 12.19 -3.51 14.35
C THR A 94 13.50 -2.77 14.18
N PRO A 95 13.88 -1.85 15.09
CA PRO A 95 15.21 -1.27 15.04
C PRO A 95 16.26 -2.37 15.28
N PRO A 96 17.44 -2.32 14.62
CA PRO A 96 18.55 -3.20 14.99
C PRO A 96 18.87 -2.97 16.47
N SER A 97 18.88 -4.07 17.24
CA SER A 97 19.23 -4.08 18.67
C SER A 97 20.69 -3.70 18.88
#